data_AF-A0A376VZG2-F1
#
_entry.id   AF-A0A376VZG2-F1
#
_cell.length_a   1.000
_cell.length_b   1.000
_cell.length_c   1.000
_cell.angle_alpha   90.00
_cell.angle_beta   90.00
_cell.angle_gamma   90.00
#
_symmetry.space_group_name_H-M   'P 1'
#
loop_
_entity.id
_entity.type
_entity.pdbx_description
1 polymer ?
#
loop_
_entity_poly.entity_id
_entity_poly.type
_entity_poly.pdbx_seq_one_letter_code
_entity_poly.pdbx_strand_id
1 'polypeptide(L)'
;MTVVWPHFQKLIFGLGGLVDATGYLGTLLYGFILRMLGPLGLHHIFYLPFWTTALGGSEIVNGQLVEGTQRIFFAQLADPNTQQFYAGTARFMSGRFITMMFGLLGACLAMYHTAKPENRKVVAGLLLSAALTSFLTGITEPVEFSFLFVAPVLYVIHAFFDGLAFMVAHILHITIGQTFSGGLIDFLLFGVLQGESKTNWMYVPIVGIPWFFLYYFTFRYLINRFGWLTPGRENVTLVESGQPQSERAAAVIAGLGGKENLEEVDCCATRLRVTVKESSKVDEAALKVTGARGVIIRGNGVQVIYGPHVTIIKNEVEEILS
;
A
#
# COMPACT_ATOMS: atom_id res chain seq x y z
N MET A 1 -0.57 12.57 28.42
CA MET A 1 -0.13 13.03 27.08
C MET A 1 0.94 14.12 27.13
N THR A 2 0.86 15.11 28.04
CA THR A 2 1.83 16.22 28.18
C THR A 2 3.25 15.84 28.60
N VAL A 3 3.44 14.72 29.32
CA VAL A 3 4.79 14.28 29.74
C VAL A 3 5.49 13.43 28.68
N VAL A 4 4.73 12.59 27.97
CA VAL A 4 5.28 11.59 27.03
C VAL A 4 5.45 12.17 25.62
N TRP A 5 4.48 12.95 25.13
CA TRP A 5 4.49 13.50 23.78
C TRP A 5 5.72 14.39 23.46
N PRO A 6 6.21 15.26 24.37
CA PRO A 6 7.39 16.07 24.09
C PRO A 6 8.65 15.26 23.75
N HIS A 7 8.75 14.01 24.22
CA HIS A 7 9.88 13.13 23.91
C HIS A 7 9.80 12.60 22.48
N PHE A 8 8.61 12.16 22.05
CA PHE A 8 8.35 11.79 20.66
C PHE A 8 8.51 12.98 19.72
N GLN A 9 8.02 14.15 20.11
CA GLN A 9 8.19 15.38 19.36
C GLN A 9 9.67 15.75 19.19
N LYS A 10 10.48 15.68 20.26
CA LYS A 10 11.94 15.85 20.18
C LYS A 10 12.61 14.82 19.27
N LEU A 11 12.17 13.57 19.30
CA LEU A 11 12.69 12.52 18.41
C LEU A 11 12.38 12.85 16.93
N ILE A 12 11.15 13.25 16.62
CA ILE A 12 10.73 13.62 15.26
C ILE A 12 11.55 14.83 14.78
N PHE A 13 11.72 15.87 15.61
CA PHE A 13 12.55 17.02 15.26
C PHE A 13 14.03 16.66 15.11
N GLY A 14 14.57 15.80 15.97
CA GLY A 14 15.96 15.32 15.88
C GLY A 14 16.22 14.50 14.62
N LEU A 15 15.27 13.63 14.24
CA LEU A 15 15.32 12.91 12.97
C LEU A 15 15.24 13.86 11.78
N GLY A 16 14.38 14.88 11.85
CA GLY A 16 14.31 15.94 10.84
C GLY A 16 15.62 16.68 10.65
N GLY A 17 16.27 17.11 11.74
CA GLY A 17 17.57 17.76 11.68
C GLY A 17 18.70 16.85 11.17
N LEU A 18 18.68 15.56 11.53
CA LEU A 18 19.66 14.59 11.02
C LEU A 18 19.50 14.33 9.53
N VAL A 19 18.25 14.20 9.06
CA VAL A 19 17.94 14.10 7.64
C VAL A 19 18.47 15.32 6.91
N ASP A 20 18.29 16.53 7.45
CA ASP A 20 18.75 17.75 6.83
C ASP A 20 20.28 17.85 6.75
N ALA A 21 20.99 17.52 7.84
CA ALA A 21 22.44 17.67 7.95
C ALA A 21 23.27 16.64 7.14
N THR A 22 22.70 15.50 6.74
CA THR A 22 23.45 14.36 6.18
C THR A 22 23.36 14.21 4.66
N GLY A 23 22.86 15.24 3.96
CA GLY A 23 22.83 15.28 2.49
C GLY A 23 22.09 14.10 1.88
N TYR A 24 22.72 13.39 0.93
CA TYR A 24 22.15 12.22 0.24
C TYR A 24 21.85 11.06 1.21
N LEU A 25 22.68 10.84 2.22
CA LEU A 25 22.42 9.79 3.21
C LEU A 25 21.18 10.11 4.05
N GLY A 26 20.97 11.39 4.36
CA GLY A 26 19.75 11.86 5.01
C GLY A 26 18.49 11.59 4.19
N THR A 27 18.59 11.73 2.88
CA THR A 27 17.52 11.39 1.94
C THR A 27 17.19 9.90 1.96
N LEU A 28 18.20 9.04 2.02
CA LEU A 28 18.02 7.60 2.19
C LEU A 28 17.26 7.30 3.47
N LEU A 29 17.75 7.84 4.59
CA LEU A 29 17.13 7.64 5.91
C LEU A 29 15.70 8.15 5.94
N TYR A 30 15.42 9.28 5.31
CA TYR A 30 14.07 9.82 5.17
C TYR A 30 13.14 8.83 4.46
N GLY A 31 13.51 8.34 3.28
CA GLY A 31 12.69 7.38 2.53
C GLY A 31 12.51 6.05 3.26
N PHE A 32 13.58 5.57 3.92
CA PHE A 32 13.52 4.36 4.74
C PHE A 32 12.57 4.49 5.92
N ILE A 33 12.71 5.56 6.72
CA ILE A 33 11.85 5.81 7.90
C ILE A 33 10.41 6.03 7.46
N LEU A 34 10.20 6.82 6.41
CA LEU A 34 8.90 7.06 5.80
C LEU A 34 8.20 5.74 5.51
N ARG A 35 8.90 4.81 4.85
CA ARG A 35 8.33 3.51 4.49
C ARG A 35 8.10 2.64 5.72
N MET A 36 9.04 2.59 6.66
CA MET A 36 8.89 1.82 7.90
C MET A 36 7.70 2.26 8.76
N LEU A 37 7.29 3.53 8.70
CA LEU A 37 6.11 4.06 9.37
C LEU A 37 4.80 3.80 8.62
N GLY A 38 4.88 3.31 7.37
CA GLY A 38 3.75 2.94 6.50
C GLY A 38 2.68 2.12 7.19
N PRO A 39 3.00 0.94 7.76
CA PRO A 39 2.02 0.00 8.32
C PRO A 39 1.28 0.53 9.55
N LEU A 40 1.86 1.52 10.22
CA LEU A 40 1.31 2.15 11.41
C LEU A 40 0.44 3.38 11.08
N GLY A 41 0.40 3.79 9.80
CA GLY A 41 -0.23 5.06 9.38
C GLY A 41 0.52 6.31 9.87
N LEU A 42 1.65 6.16 10.57
CA LEU A 42 2.41 7.25 11.16
C LEU A 42 3.25 8.01 10.12
N HIS A 43 3.38 7.47 8.92
CA HIS A 43 4.14 8.08 7.83
C HIS A 43 3.59 9.47 7.44
N HIS A 44 2.27 9.71 7.53
CA HIS A 44 1.68 11.04 7.32
C HIS A 44 2.19 12.07 8.34
N ILE A 45 2.24 11.70 9.62
CA ILE A 45 2.76 12.58 10.69
C ILE A 45 4.25 12.88 10.44
N PHE A 46 4.98 11.94 9.86
CA PHE A 46 6.40 12.10 9.56
C PHE A 46 6.66 13.05 8.38
N TYR A 47 6.00 12.88 7.22
CA TYR A 47 6.34 13.67 6.02
C TYR A 47 5.67 15.05 5.99
N LEU A 48 4.49 15.22 6.60
CA LEU A 48 3.72 16.48 6.50
C LEU A 48 4.52 17.71 6.98
N PRO A 49 5.29 17.66 8.09
CA PRO A 49 6.16 18.76 8.48
C PRO A 49 7.18 19.16 7.40
N PHE A 50 7.81 18.21 6.71
CA PHE A 50 8.71 18.52 5.60
C PHE A 50 7.96 19.20 4.44
N TRP A 51 6.74 18.76 4.16
CA TRP A 51 5.98 19.32 3.04
C TRP A 51 5.41 20.71 3.30
N THR A 52 5.12 21.05 4.56
CA THR A 52 4.29 22.22 4.90
C THR A 52 4.95 23.25 5.81
N THR A 53 6.12 22.95 6.37
CA THR A 53 6.86 23.82 7.32
C THR A 53 8.32 23.99 6.90
N ALA A 54 9.02 24.92 7.54
CA ALA A 54 10.44 25.20 7.31
C ALA A 54 11.37 23.97 7.40
N LEU A 55 10.93 22.86 8.02
CA LEU A 55 11.72 21.63 8.12
C LEU A 55 12.09 21.05 6.74
N GLY A 56 11.22 21.21 5.74
CA GLY A 56 11.54 20.80 4.36
C GLY A 56 12.11 21.93 3.51
N GLY A 57 12.53 23.03 4.13
CA GLY A 57 13.11 24.20 3.47
C GLY A 57 12.21 25.42 3.44
N SER A 58 12.82 26.56 3.12
CA SER A 58 12.16 27.84 2.90
C SER A 58 12.78 28.52 1.68
N GLU A 59 11.95 29.10 0.82
CA GLU A 59 12.36 29.80 -0.40
C GLU A 59 11.57 31.08 -0.60
N ILE A 60 12.18 32.06 -1.28
CA ILE A 60 11.47 33.28 -1.69
C ILE A 60 10.93 33.06 -3.10
N VAL A 61 9.61 32.96 -3.23
CA VAL A 61 8.92 32.84 -4.52
C VAL A 61 8.08 34.09 -4.73
N ASN A 62 8.30 34.83 -5.82
CA ASN A 62 7.62 36.09 -6.11
C ASN A 62 7.67 37.12 -4.94
N GLY A 63 8.80 37.18 -4.23
CA GLY A 63 9.00 38.11 -3.11
C GLY A 63 8.30 37.71 -1.81
N GLN A 64 7.65 36.54 -1.76
CA GLN A 64 7.06 35.97 -0.55
C GLN A 64 7.89 34.81 -0.04
N LEU A 65 8.15 34.77 1.27
CA LEU A 65 8.74 33.61 1.92
C LEU A 65 7.72 32.46 1.96
N VAL A 66 8.05 31.34 1.34
CA VAL A 66 7.25 30.12 1.32
C VAL A 66 8.05 29.01 2.00
N GLU A 67 7.43 28.32 2.94
CA GLU A 67 8.06 27.26 3.72
C GLU A 67 7.38 25.91 3.48
N GLY A 68 8.18 24.84 3.45
CA GLY A 68 7.74 23.48 3.20
C GLY A 68 7.83 23.09 1.73
N THR A 69 8.42 21.93 1.48
CA THR A 69 8.79 21.48 0.13
C THR A 69 7.62 21.48 -0.85
N GLN A 70 6.45 20.98 -0.42
CA GLN A 70 5.28 20.90 -1.30
C GLN A 70 4.72 22.30 -1.59
N ARG A 71 4.69 23.17 -0.57
CA ARG A 71 4.21 24.56 -0.73
C ARG A 71 5.14 25.36 -1.64
N ILE A 72 6.45 25.19 -1.50
CA ILE A 72 7.46 25.79 -2.38
C ILE A 72 7.25 25.28 -3.82
N PHE A 73 7.12 23.97 -4.01
CA PHE A 73 6.88 23.38 -5.33
C PHE A 73 5.65 23.99 -6.01
N PHE A 74 4.49 24.05 -5.33
CA PHE A 74 3.29 24.63 -5.92
C PHE A 74 3.37 26.15 -6.14
N ALA A 75 4.08 26.88 -5.28
CA ALA A 75 4.33 28.30 -5.50
C ALA A 75 5.20 28.52 -6.75
N GLN A 76 6.25 27.72 -6.92
CA GLN A 76 7.12 27.76 -8.11
C GLN A 76 6.39 27.28 -9.37
N LEU A 77 5.49 26.30 -9.25
CA LEU A 77 4.65 25.83 -10.35
C LEU A 77 3.72 26.93 -10.88
N ALA A 78 3.24 27.80 -9.98
CA ALA A 78 2.42 28.95 -10.35
C ALA A 78 3.22 30.15 -10.88
N ASP A 79 4.55 30.15 -10.73
CA ASP A 79 5.43 31.21 -11.23
C ASP A 79 5.96 30.88 -12.64
N PRO A 80 5.59 31.67 -13.68
CA PRO A 80 6.09 31.48 -15.04
C PRO A 80 7.61 31.57 -15.17
N ASN A 81 8.29 32.28 -14.26
CA ASN A 81 9.72 32.53 -14.32
C ASN A 81 10.55 31.36 -13.76
N THR A 82 9.92 30.37 -13.11
CA THR A 82 10.60 29.21 -12.55
C THR A 82 11.34 28.43 -13.64
N GLN A 83 12.68 28.46 -13.57
CA GLN A 83 13.57 27.69 -14.45
C GLN A 83 13.84 26.28 -13.92
N GLN A 84 13.94 26.14 -12.60
CA GLN A 84 14.21 24.89 -11.90
C GLN A 84 13.38 24.86 -10.62
N PHE A 85 12.82 23.69 -10.32
CA PHE A 85 12.12 23.49 -9.05
C PHE A 85 13.10 23.32 -7.89
N TYR A 86 12.62 23.63 -6.69
CA TYR A 86 13.37 23.54 -5.46
C TYR A 86 13.93 22.14 -5.23
N ALA A 87 15.23 22.05 -4.90
CA ALA A 87 15.94 20.78 -4.74
C ALA A 87 15.35 19.89 -3.64
N GLY A 88 14.69 20.47 -2.63
CA GLY A 88 13.96 19.70 -1.62
C GLY A 88 12.85 18.82 -2.21
N THR A 89 12.31 19.17 -3.38
CA THR A 89 11.32 18.35 -4.10
C THR A 89 11.90 16.98 -4.43
N ALA A 90 13.13 16.95 -4.95
CA ALA A 90 13.85 15.70 -5.22
C ALA A 90 14.10 14.90 -3.94
N ARG A 91 14.46 15.61 -2.86
CA ARG A 91 14.81 15.03 -1.57
C ARG A 91 13.62 14.37 -0.85
N PHE A 92 12.46 15.00 -0.87
CA PHE A 92 11.35 14.61 0.01
C PHE A 92 10.11 14.09 -0.70
N MET A 93 10.10 14.09 -2.05
CA MET A 93 8.95 13.66 -2.85
C MET A 93 9.32 12.63 -3.92
N SER A 94 10.31 12.94 -4.77
CA SER A 94 10.44 12.26 -6.07
C SER A 94 10.94 10.80 -6.04
N GLY A 95 11.49 10.32 -4.93
CA GLY A 95 11.84 8.89 -4.78
C GLY A 95 10.65 7.94 -4.94
N ARG A 96 9.43 8.42 -4.63
CA ARG A 96 8.19 7.65 -4.69
C ARG A 96 7.89 7.10 -6.08
N PHE A 97 8.10 7.90 -7.13
CA PHE A 97 7.79 7.50 -8.50
C PHE A 97 8.55 6.23 -8.92
N ILE A 98 9.83 6.13 -8.55
CA ILE A 98 10.68 4.98 -8.89
C ILE A 98 10.13 3.70 -8.24
N THR A 99 9.80 3.74 -6.95
CA THR A 99 9.28 2.57 -6.23
C THR A 99 7.86 2.20 -6.65
N MET A 100 6.95 3.18 -6.72
CA MET A 100 5.53 2.95 -6.94
C MET A 100 5.19 2.56 -8.37
N MET A 101 5.87 3.17 -9.34
CA MET A 101 5.63 2.90 -10.75
C MET A 101 6.44 1.72 -11.28
N PHE A 102 7.52 1.31 -10.61
CA PHE A 102 8.40 0.24 -11.13
C PHE A 102 8.73 -0.83 -10.09
N GLY A 103 9.24 -0.45 -8.93
CA GLY A 103 9.64 -1.42 -7.89
C GLY A 103 8.51 -2.38 -7.49
N LEU A 104 7.36 -1.83 -7.11
CA LEU A 104 6.21 -2.63 -6.69
C LEU A 104 5.58 -3.45 -7.83
N LEU A 105 5.66 -2.98 -9.09
CA LEU A 105 5.29 -3.82 -10.24
C LEU A 105 6.19 -5.06 -10.33
N GLY A 106 7.50 -4.89 -10.10
CA GLY A 106 8.47 -5.98 -10.07
C GLY A 106 8.18 -6.98 -8.94
N ALA A 107 7.82 -6.49 -7.75
CA ALA A 107 7.39 -7.31 -6.64
C ALA A 107 6.11 -8.12 -6.96
N CYS A 108 5.11 -7.48 -7.55
CA CYS A 108 3.87 -8.15 -7.97
C CYS A 108 4.15 -9.25 -9.00
N LEU A 109 5.00 -8.99 -10.00
CA LEU A 109 5.37 -10.02 -10.98
C LEU A 109 6.13 -11.18 -10.33
N ALA A 110 7.03 -10.89 -9.38
CA ALA A 110 7.74 -11.93 -8.64
C ALA A 110 6.77 -12.80 -7.84
N MET A 111 5.85 -12.19 -7.08
CA MET A 111 4.84 -12.91 -6.30
C MET A 111 3.95 -13.79 -7.21
N TYR A 112 3.48 -13.25 -8.33
CA TYR A 112 2.72 -14.01 -9.34
C TYR A 112 3.49 -15.23 -9.86
N HIS A 113 4.75 -15.07 -10.26
CA HIS A 113 5.57 -16.18 -10.76
C HIS A 113 5.91 -17.22 -9.68
N THR A 114 5.89 -16.83 -8.41
CA THR A 114 6.13 -17.73 -7.28
C THR A 114 4.88 -18.43 -6.76
N ALA A 115 3.68 -18.04 -7.22
CA ALA A 115 2.42 -18.66 -6.84
C ALA A 115 2.24 -20.07 -7.45
N LYS A 116 1.48 -20.92 -6.74
CA LYS A 116 1.15 -22.27 -7.20
C LYS A 116 0.33 -22.24 -8.49
N PRO A 117 0.52 -23.20 -9.42
CA PRO A 117 -0.20 -23.24 -10.69
C PRO A 117 -1.72 -23.13 -10.55
N GLU A 118 -2.32 -23.86 -9.60
CA GLU A 118 -3.76 -23.80 -9.32
C GLU A 118 -4.28 -22.41 -8.90
N ASN A 119 -3.45 -21.60 -8.22
CA ASN A 119 -3.87 -20.29 -7.70
C ASN A 119 -3.53 -19.12 -8.65
N ARG A 120 -2.79 -19.35 -9.73
CA ARG A 120 -2.23 -18.28 -10.59
C ARG A 120 -3.28 -17.33 -11.15
N LYS A 121 -4.46 -17.83 -11.55
CA LYS A 121 -5.52 -16.98 -12.11
C LYS A 121 -6.04 -15.97 -11.08
N VAL A 122 -6.31 -16.44 -9.86
CA VAL A 122 -6.79 -15.59 -8.75
C VAL A 122 -5.72 -14.58 -8.35
N VAL A 123 -4.47 -15.04 -8.19
CA VAL A 123 -3.33 -14.18 -7.84
C VAL A 123 -3.06 -13.13 -8.91
N ALA A 124 -3.18 -13.49 -10.19
CA ALA A 124 -3.00 -12.55 -11.29
C ALA A 124 -4.00 -11.40 -11.20
N GLY A 125 -5.29 -11.68 -10.97
CA GLY A 125 -6.31 -10.64 -10.81
C GLY A 125 -6.03 -9.72 -9.62
N LEU A 126 -5.72 -10.31 -8.46
CA LEU A 126 -5.41 -9.57 -7.23
C LEU A 126 -4.18 -8.66 -7.40
N LEU A 127 -3.06 -9.24 -7.85
CA LEU A 127 -1.79 -8.51 -7.96
C LEU A 127 -1.81 -7.51 -9.11
N LEU A 128 -2.50 -7.79 -10.22
CA LEU A 128 -2.64 -6.82 -11.30
C LEU A 128 -3.44 -5.60 -10.85
N SER A 129 -4.55 -5.80 -10.13
CA SER A 129 -5.34 -4.70 -9.58
C SER A 129 -4.51 -3.86 -8.60
N ALA A 130 -3.83 -4.51 -7.65
CA ALA A 130 -2.97 -3.83 -6.67
C ALA A 130 -1.80 -3.08 -7.35
N ALA A 131 -1.16 -3.70 -8.35
CA ALA A 131 -0.08 -3.12 -9.12
C ALA A 131 -0.55 -1.90 -9.92
N LEU A 132 -1.73 -1.97 -10.55
CA LEU A 132 -2.31 -0.87 -11.29
C LEU A 132 -2.67 0.30 -10.37
N THR A 133 -3.20 0.03 -9.18
CA THR A 133 -3.45 1.05 -8.16
C THR A 133 -2.15 1.75 -7.76
N SER A 134 -1.10 1.00 -7.43
CA SER A 134 0.22 1.57 -7.13
C SER A 134 0.78 2.39 -8.29
N PHE A 135 0.69 1.87 -9.51
CA PHE A 135 1.22 2.55 -10.69
C PHE A 135 0.47 3.84 -11.02
N LEU A 136 -0.87 3.84 -11.00
CA LEU A 136 -1.67 4.99 -11.41
C LEU A 136 -1.70 6.08 -10.33
N THR A 137 -1.98 5.69 -9.09
CA THR A 137 -2.27 6.64 -7.99
C THR A 137 -1.12 6.78 -6.99
N GLY A 138 -0.17 5.85 -7.00
CA GLY A 138 0.89 5.79 -6.01
C GLY A 138 0.46 5.16 -4.68
N ILE A 139 -0.76 4.62 -4.57
CA ILE A 139 -1.24 3.94 -3.36
C ILE A 139 -0.65 2.53 -3.31
N THR A 140 0.18 2.25 -2.31
CA THR A 140 1.02 1.04 -2.25
C THR A 140 0.49 -0.04 -1.32
N GLU A 141 -0.42 0.30 -0.42
CA GLU A 141 -0.96 -0.55 0.63
C GLU A 141 -1.56 -1.86 0.09
N PRO A 142 -2.32 -1.89 -1.03
CA PRO A 142 -2.83 -3.14 -1.58
C PRO A 142 -1.73 -4.15 -1.94
N VAL A 143 -0.55 -3.67 -2.36
CA VAL A 143 0.60 -4.51 -2.67
C VAL A 143 1.35 -4.86 -1.38
N GLU A 144 1.67 -3.87 -0.56
CA GLU A 144 2.50 -4.02 0.64
C GLU A 144 1.86 -4.95 1.67
N PHE A 145 0.55 -4.81 1.91
CA PHE A 145 -0.16 -5.64 2.89
C PHE A 145 -0.29 -7.10 2.43
N SER A 146 -0.10 -7.37 1.14
CA SER A 146 -0.11 -8.74 0.62
C SER A 146 1.10 -9.57 1.07
N PHE A 147 2.23 -8.93 1.41
CA PHE A 147 3.45 -9.61 1.85
C PHE A 147 3.96 -9.18 3.23
N LEU A 148 3.62 -7.98 3.72
CA LEU A 148 4.11 -7.44 4.99
C LEU A 148 3.93 -8.41 6.17
N PHE A 149 2.76 -9.02 6.29
CA PHE A 149 2.41 -9.87 7.44
C PHE A 149 2.95 -11.29 7.32
N VAL A 150 3.21 -11.77 6.10
CA VAL A 150 3.72 -13.12 5.83
C VAL A 150 5.23 -13.16 5.69
N ALA A 151 5.85 -12.05 5.31
CA ALA A 151 7.28 -11.89 5.13
C ALA A 151 7.75 -10.49 5.55
N PRO A 152 7.81 -10.17 6.86
CA PRO A 152 8.23 -8.86 7.36
C PRO A 152 9.63 -8.44 6.89
N VAL A 153 10.52 -9.41 6.65
CA VAL A 153 11.87 -9.17 6.12
C VAL A 153 11.82 -8.57 4.70
N LEU A 154 10.89 -9.00 3.83
CA LEU A 154 10.68 -8.36 2.52
C LEU A 154 10.28 -6.90 2.67
N TYR A 155 9.50 -6.57 3.70
CA TYR A 155 9.09 -5.20 3.95
C TYR A 155 10.25 -4.31 4.36
N VAL A 156 11.17 -4.80 5.20
CA VAL A 156 12.38 -4.05 5.56
C VAL A 156 13.28 -3.83 4.33
N ILE A 157 13.43 -4.84 3.47
CA ILE A 157 14.20 -4.72 2.22
C ILE A 157 13.54 -3.73 1.26
N HIS A 158 12.22 -3.81 1.10
CA HIS A 158 11.40 -2.85 0.35
C HIS A 158 11.59 -1.42 0.88
N ALA A 159 11.52 -1.22 2.19
CA ALA A 159 11.77 0.08 2.81
C ALA A 159 13.18 0.59 2.53
N PHE A 160 14.18 -0.29 2.55
CA PHE A 160 15.55 0.08 2.22
C PHE A 160 15.70 0.48 0.75
N PHE A 161 15.10 -0.28 -0.16
CA PHE A 161 15.06 0.08 -1.58
C PHE A 161 14.29 1.38 -1.84
N ASP A 162 13.23 1.66 -1.08
CA ASP A 162 12.52 2.94 -1.16
C ASP A 162 13.43 4.09 -0.72
N GLY A 163 14.14 3.95 0.41
CA GLY A 163 15.17 4.90 0.83
C GLY A 163 16.24 5.15 -0.25
N LEU A 164 16.77 4.09 -0.86
CA LEU A 164 17.72 4.21 -1.96
C LEU A 164 17.11 4.93 -3.17
N ALA A 165 15.84 4.69 -3.50
CA ALA A 165 15.16 5.40 -4.58
C ALA A 165 15.07 6.91 -4.34
N PHE A 166 14.76 7.32 -3.11
CA PHE A 166 14.82 8.73 -2.68
C PHE A 166 16.23 9.31 -2.83
N MET A 167 17.26 8.58 -2.39
CA MET A 167 18.64 9.02 -2.51
C MET A 167 19.05 9.20 -3.99
N VAL A 168 18.72 8.24 -4.86
CA VAL A 168 19.02 8.32 -6.29
C VAL A 168 18.27 9.46 -6.96
N ALA A 169 16.99 9.66 -6.64
CA ALA A 169 16.21 10.79 -7.14
C ALA A 169 16.85 12.15 -6.76
N HIS A 170 17.39 12.24 -5.55
CA HIS A 170 18.11 13.43 -5.10
C HIS A 170 19.47 13.61 -5.79
N ILE A 171 20.25 12.55 -6.00
CA ILE A 171 21.52 12.60 -6.75
C ILE A 171 21.28 13.06 -8.20
N LEU A 172 20.19 12.60 -8.82
CA LEU A 172 19.84 12.91 -10.21
C LEU A 172 19.02 14.21 -10.34
N HIS A 173 18.79 14.92 -9.24
CA HIS A 173 18.01 16.17 -9.21
C HIS A 173 16.62 16.03 -9.87
N ILE A 174 15.95 14.90 -9.66
CA ILE A 174 14.59 14.67 -10.15
C ILE A 174 13.64 15.49 -9.28
N THR A 175 13.07 16.57 -9.78
CA THR A 175 12.29 17.54 -8.99
C THR A 175 10.80 17.50 -9.36
N ILE A 176 10.24 16.30 -9.36
CA ILE A 176 8.81 16.08 -9.61
C ILE A 176 8.05 16.16 -8.28
N GLY A 177 7.15 17.13 -8.17
CA GLY A 177 6.24 17.26 -7.04
C GLY A 177 5.05 16.30 -7.12
N GLN A 178 4.21 16.30 -6.09
CA GLN A 178 3.00 15.47 -6.03
C GLN A 178 1.97 16.10 -5.09
N THR A 179 0.70 15.76 -5.33
CA THR A 179 -0.39 16.16 -4.43
C THR A 179 -0.53 15.22 -3.24
N PHE A 180 -0.45 13.91 -3.49
CA PHE A 180 -0.70 12.88 -2.49
C PHE A 180 0.38 11.80 -2.48
N SER A 181 0.42 10.90 -3.48
CA SER A 181 1.23 9.68 -3.34
C SER A 181 2.36 9.51 -4.36
N GLY A 182 2.33 10.13 -5.55
CA GLY A 182 3.41 10.00 -6.52
C GLY A 182 3.23 8.83 -7.50
N GLY A 183 2.01 8.68 -8.03
CA GLY A 183 1.71 7.74 -9.12
C GLY A 183 1.92 8.34 -10.52
N LEU A 184 1.59 7.58 -11.56
CA LEU A 184 1.67 8.01 -12.95
C LEU A 184 0.92 9.34 -13.19
N ILE A 185 -0.21 9.55 -12.53
CA ILE A 185 -1.00 10.79 -12.69
C ILE A 185 -0.16 11.99 -12.23
N ASP A 186 0.40 11.94 -11.01
CA ASP A 186 1.28 13.00 -10.50
C ASP A 186 2.54 13.15 -11.40
N PHE A 187 3.10 12.04 -11.86
CA PHE A 187 4.29 12.03 -12.73
C PHE A 187 4.06 12.76 -14.06
N LEU A 188 2.91 12.53 -14.69
CA LEU A 188 2.54 13.21 -15.92
C LEU A 188 2.28 14.69 -15.66
N LEU A 189 1.46 15.01 -14.65
CA LEU A 189 1.03 16.39 -14.37
C LEU A 189 2.16 17.29 -13.88
N PHE A 190 2.99 16.80 -12.96
CA PHE A 190 4.01 17.58 -12.27
C PHE A 190 5.43 17.31 -12.75
N GLY A 191 5.62 16.28 -13.58
CA GLY A 191 6.89 15.97 -14.23
C GLY A 191 6.84 16.28 -15.72
N VAL A 192 6.24 15.38 -16.50
CA VAL A 192 6.28 15.40 -17.97
C VAL A 192 5.75 16.71 -18.55
N LEU A 193 4.57 17.17 -18.10
CA LEU A 193 3.96 18.40 -18.60
C LEU A 193 4.71 19.67 -18.20
N GLN A 194 5.56 19.62 -17.17
CA GLN A 194 6.37 20.76 -16.75
C GLN A 194 7.69 20.88 -17.54
N GLY A 195 8.03 19.85 -18.32
CA GLY A 195 9.20 19.81 -19.18
C GLY A 195 10.44 19.23 -18.49
N GLU A 196 11.28 18.58 -19.29
CA GLU A 196 12.51 17.91 -18.82
C GLU A 196 13.48 18.91 -18.18
N SER A 197 13.62 20.09 -18.76
CA SER A 197 14.54 21.11 -18.26
C SER A 197 14.23 21.53 -16.83
N LYS A 198 12.97 21.46 -16.37
CA LYS A 198 12.59 21.87 -15.00
C LYS A 198 12.59 20.73 -13.99
N THR A 199 12.35 19.50 -14.45
CA THR A 199 11.96 18.37 -13.57
C THR A 199 12.88 17.16 -13.66
N ASN A 200 13.70 17.04 -14.70
CA ASN A 200 14.54 15.86 -14.94
C ASN A 200 13.72 14.55 -14.94
N TRP A 201 12.49 14.60 -15.47
CA TRP A 201 11.53 13.49 -15.38
C TRP A 201 11.99 12.26 -16.16
N MET A 202 12.79 12.42 -17.22
CA MET A 202 13.26 11.32 -18.05
C MET A 202 14.13 10.33 -17.25
N TYR A 203 14.77 10.78 -16.16
CA TYR A 203 15.54 9.88 -15.31
C TYR A 203 14.67 8.89 -14.51
N VAL A 204 13.39 9.20 -14.27
CA VAL A 204 12.48 8.30 -13.56
C VAL A 204 12.34 6.95 -14.27
N PRO A 205 11.96 6.87 -15.56
CA PRO A 205 11.94 5.58 -16.26
C PRO A 205 13.32 4.96 -16.45
N ILE A 206 14.38 5.77 -16.64
CA ILE A 206 15.76 5.27 -16.79
C ILE A 206 16.22 4.51 -15.54
N VAL A 207 15.93 5.02 -14.34
CA VAL A 207 16.23 4.35 -13.07
C VAL A 207 15.18 3.31 -12.72
N GLY A 208 13.92 3.60 -13.02
CA GLY A 208 12.76 2.77 -12.73
C GLY A 208 12.85 1.39 -13.34
N ILE A 209 13.26 1.27 -14.62
CA ILE A 209 13.38 -0.03 -15.30
C ILE A 209 14.38 -0.96 -14.58
N PRO A 210 15.64 -0.55 -14.29
CA PRO A 210 16.53 -1.31 -13.41
C PRO A 210 15.91 -1.62 -12.04
N TRP A 211 15.17 -0.67 -11.44
CA TRP A 211 14.50 -0.86 -10.15
C TRP A 211 13.45 -1.97 -10.19
N PHE A 212 12.67 -2.06 -11.27
CA PHE A 212 11.73 -3.15 -11.51
C PHE A 212 12.43 -4.52 -11.44
N PHE A 213 13.57 -4.65 -12.13
CA PHE A 213 14.34 -5.89 -12.13
C PHE A 213 14.96 -6.18 -10.76
N LEU A 214 15.49 -5.16 -10.08
CA LEU A 214 16.02 -5.28 -8.72
C LEU A 214 14.96 -5.88 -7.79
N TYR A 215 13.74 -5.33 -7.80
CA TYR A 215 12.63 -5.85 -7.02
C TYR A 215 12.23 -7.26 -7.45
N TYR A 216 12.06 -7.49 -8.74
CA TYR A 216 11.65 -8.79 -9.27
C TYR A 216 12.60 -9.92 -8.86
N PHE A 217 13.91 -9.75 -9.09
CA PHE A 217 14.89 -10.78 -8.77
C PHE A 217 15.04 -10.96 -7.26
N THR A 218 15.07 -9.87 -6.49
CA THR A 218 15.19 -9.94 -5.02
C THR A 218 14.00 -10.65 -4.39
N PHE A 219 12.77 -10.24 -4.72
CA PHE A 219 11.57 -10.87 -4.18
C PHE A 219 11.49 -12.33 -4.60
N ARG A 220 11.68 -12.63 -5.89
CA ARG A 220 11.61 -14.01 -6.39
C ARG A 220 12.64 -14.92 -5.74
N TYR A 221 13.86 -14.43 -5.55
CA TYR A 221 14.92 -15.19 -4.88
C TYR A 221 14.56 -15.48 -3.43
N LEU A 222 14.21 -14.44 -2.65
CA LEU A 222 13.96 -14.60 -1.23
C LEU A 222 12.70 -15.42 -0.93
N ILE A 223 11.61 -15.20 -1.69
CA ILE A 223 10.38 -15.99 -1.56
C ILE A 223 10.66 -17.49 -1.77
N ASN A 224 11.46 -17.84 -2.77
CA ASN A 224 11.80 -19.24 -3.03
C ASN A 224 12.82 -19.79 -2.02
N ARG A 225 13.81 -18.99 -1.61
CA ARG A 225 14.87 -19.40 -0.68
C ARG A 225 14.34 -19.72 0.72
N PHE A 226 13.37 -18.92 1.18
CA PHE A 226 12.80 -19.02 2.53
C PHE A 226 11.41 -19.65 2.57
N GLY A 227 10.80 -19.92 1.41
CA GLY A 227 9.51 -20.59 1.33
C GLY A 227 8.35 -19.76 1.87
N TRP A 228 8.43 -18.43 1.82
CA TRP A 228 7.39 -17.56 2.36
C TRP A 228 6.03 -17.75 1.66
N LEU A 229 4.96 -17.67 2.45
CA LEU A 229 3.57 -17.88 2.02
C LEU A 229 2.98 -16.59 1.44
N THR A 230 3.61 -16.04 0.41
CA THR A 230 3.04 -14.92 -0.35
C THR A 230 1.76 -15.35 -1.08
N PRO A 231 0.90 -14.42 -1.54
CA PRO A 231 -0.41 -14.77 -2.10
C PRO A 231 -0.34 -15.88 -3.17
N GLY A 232 -1.13 -16.93 -2.97
CA GLY A 232 -1.21 -18.11 -3.84
C GLY A 232 -0.15 -19.17 -3.60
N ARG A 233 0.73 -19.00 -2.61
CA ARG A 233 1.65 -20.04 -2.11
C ARG A 233 1.11 -20.79 -0.90
N GLU A 234 -0.03 -20.37 -0.36
CA GLU A 234 -0.65 -21.06 0.76
C GLU A 234 -0.92 -22.52 0.40
N ASN A 235 -0.65 -23.42 1.34
CA ASN A 235 -1.31 -24.71 1.33
C ASN A 235 -2.77 -24.41 1.64
N VAL A 236 -3.55 -24.19 0.59
CA VAL A 236 -4.96 -24.55 0.65
C VAL A 236 -4.92 -26.07 0.82
N THR A 237 -4.77 -26.54 2.06
CA THR A 237 -5.66 -27.60 2.48
C THR A 237 -7.00 -27.01 2.16
N LEU A 238 -7.53 -27.42 1.00
CA LEU A 238 -8.95 -27.57 0.91
C LEU A 238 -9.22 -28.40 2.16
N VAL A 239 -9.66 -27.75 3.22
CA VAL A 239 -10.70 -28.37 3.99
C VAL A 239 -11.82 -28.42 2.96
N GLU A 240 -11.73 -29.41 2.07
CA GLU A 240 -12.82 -30.30 1.80
C GLU A 240 -13.31 -30.71 3.19
N SER A 241 -14.02 -29.80 3.86
CA SER A 241 -15.28 -30.20 4.43
C SER A 241 -15.92 -30.89 3.26
N GLY A 242 -15.91 -32.22 3.26
CA GLY A 242 -16.33 -33.10 2.17
C GLY A 242 -17.83 -32.99 1.94
N GLN A 243 -18.29 -31.76 1.79
CA GLN A 243 -19.63 -31.30 1.61
C GLN A 243 -19.60 -30.57 0.26
N PRO A 244 -20.33 -31.08 -0.74
CA PRO A 244 -20.57 -30.42 -2.02
C PRO A 244 -20.77 -28.90 -1.88
N GLN A 245 -20.40 -28.13 -2.91
CA GLN A 245 -20.54 -26.67 -2.97
C GLN A 245 -21.92 -26.15 -2.49
N SER A 246 -22.98 -26.90 -2.81
CA SER A 246 -24.36 -26.67 -2.35
C SER A 246 -24.55 -26.86 -0.83
N GLU A 247 -23.90 -27.86 -0.23
CA GLU A 247 -24.02 -28.17 1.20
C GLU A 247 -23.33 -27.13 2.08
N ARG A 248 -22.19 -26.58 1.66
CA ARG A 248 -21.50 -25.53 2.42
C ARG A 248 -22.36 -24.26 2.50
N ALA A 249 -22.86 -23.76 1.37
CA ALA A 249 -23.67 -22.56 1.35
C ALA A 249 -25.01 -22.77 2.10
N ALA A 250 -25.62 -23.95 1.98
CA ALA A 250 -26.79 -24.32 2.78
C ALA A 250 -26.48 -24.31 4.29
N ALA A 251 -25.33 -24.83 4.72
CA ALA A 251 -24.90 -24.81 6.11
C ALA A 251 -24.61 -23.38 6.61
N VAL A 252 -24.05 -22.50 5.78
CA VAL A 252 -23.86 -21.08 6.11
C VAL A 252 -25.21 -20.37 6.29
N ILE A 253 -26.16 -20.61 5.38
CA ILE A 253 -27.52 -20.04 5.48
C ILE A 253 -28.22 -20.55 6.73
N ALA A 254 -28.12 -21.85 7.03
CA ALA A 254 -28.68 -22.44 8.24
C ALA A 254 -28.07 -21.81 9.52
N GLY A 255 -26.74 -21.66 9.56
CA GLY A 255 -26.04 -21.02 10.67
C GLY A 255 -26.37 -19.53 10.85
N LEU A 256 -26.84 -18.85 9.81
CA LEU A 256 -27.33 -17.46 9.90
C LEU A 256 -28.82 -17.36 10.30
N GLY A 257 -29.48 -18.49 10.60
CA GLY A 257 -30.89 -18.53 10.99
C GLY A 257 -31.86 -18.80 9.84
N GLY A 258 -31.36 -19.26 8.69
CA GLY A 258 -32.14 -19.63 7.51
C GLY A 258 -32.34 -18.49 6.50
N LYS A 259 -32.80 -18.85 5.29
CA LYS A 259 -32.98 -17.93 4.15
C LYS A 259 -33.86 -16.74 4.50
N GLU A 260 -34.92 -16.95 5.29
CA GLU A 260 -35.86 -15.89 5.66
C GLU A 260 -35.31 -14.89 6.67
N ASN A 261 -34.23 -15.25 7.38
CA ASN A 261 -33.57 -14.38 8.34
C ASN A 261 -32.57 -13.42 7.68
N LEU A 262 -32.22 -13.62 6.41
CA LEU A 262 -31.25 -12.80 5.69
C LEU A 262 -31.94 -11.59 5.02
N GLU A 263 -31.41 -10.39 5.24
CA GLU A 263 -31.83 -9.17 4.52
C GLU A 263 -30.81 -8.78 3.45
N GLU A 264 -29.52 -8.80 3.80
CA GLU A 264 -28.44 -8.38 2.91
C GLU A 264 -27.22 -9.27 3.12
N VAL A 265 -26.58 -9.68 2.03
CA VAL A 265 -25.36 -10.49 2.04
C VAL A 265 -24.30 -9.79 1.18
N ASP A 266 -23.23 -9.35 1.84
CA ASP A 266 -22.07 -8.72 1.21
C ASP A 266 -20.77 -9.34 1.75
N CYS A 267 -19.62 -8.97 1.19
CA CYS A 267 -18.33 -9.39 1.73
C CYS A 267 -17.27 -8.30 1.60
N CYS A 268 -16.34 -8.26 2.57
CA CYS A 268 -15.08 -7.53 2.41
C CYS A 268 -13.94 -8.49 2.02
N ALA A 269 -12.68 -8.07 2.10
CA ALA A 269 -11.53 -8.91 1.75
C ALA A 269 -11.41 -10.22 2.55
N THR A 270 -11.94 -10.28 3.78
CA THR A 270 -11.77 -11.46 4.66
C THR A 270 -13.01 -11.89 5.42
N ARG A 271 -14.14 -11.18 5.30
CA ARG A 271 -15.33 -11.40 6.12
C ARG A 271 -16.61 -11.31 5.32
N LEU A 272 -17.50 -12.27 5.51
CA LEU A 272 -18.87 -12.23 5.02
C LEU A 272 -19.63 -11.28 5.94
N ARG A 273 -20.28 -10.27 5.37
CA ARG A 273 -21.07 -9.27 6.08
C ARG A 273 -22.52 -9.54 5.78
N VAL A 274 -23.29 -9.85 6.80
CA VAL A 274 -24.68 -10.23 6.65
C VAL A 274 -25.52 -9.36 7.55
N THR A 275 -26.57 -8.77 7.01
CA THR A 275 -27.63 -8.14 7.79
C THR A 275 -28.74 -9.18 7.97
N VAL A 276 -29.08 -9.50 9.22
CA VAL A 276 -30.13 -10.45 9.56
C VAL A 276 -31.31 -9.76 10.25
N LYS A 277 -32.52 -10.34 10.14
CA LYS A 277 -33.72 -9.82 10.81
C LYS A 277 -33.66 -10.03 12.32
N GLU A 278 -33.28 -11.24 12.73
CA GLU A 278 -33.13 -11.66 14.13
C GLU A 278 -31.75 -12.26 14.37
N SER A 279 -30.94 -11.58 15.18
CA SER A 279 -29.60 -12.05 15.55
C SER A 279 -29.63 -13.22 16.55
N SER A 280 -30.72 -13.43 17.27
CA SER A 280 -30.90 -14.56 18.18
C SER A 280 -30.97 -15.92 17.47
N LYS A 281 -31.27 -15.93 16.16
CA LYS A 281 -31.31 -17.13 15.32
C LYS A 281 -29.96 -17.51 14.72
N VAL A 282 -28.93 -16.69 14.94
CA VAL A 282 -27.58 -16.93 14.42
C VAL A 282 -26.87 -17.93 15.32
N ASP A 283 -26.44 -19.04 14.74
CA ASP A 283 -25.67 -20.08 15.42
C ASP A 283 -24.17 -19.92 15.09
N GLU A 284 -23.44 -19.31 16.03
CA GLU A 284 -21.99 -19.15 15.91
C GLU A 284 -21.24 -20.48 15.84
N ALA A 285 -21.73 -21.53 16.51
CA ALA A 285 -21.07 -22.83 16.52
C ALA A 285 -21.22 -23.49 15.15
N ALA A 286 -22.42 -23.46 14.57
CA ALA A 286 -22.68 -23.96 13.21
C ALA A 286 -21.81 -23.23 12.17
N LEU A 287 -21.69 -21.90 12.28
CA LEU A 287 -20.84 -21.10 11.39
C LEU A 287 -19.34 -21.39 11.54
N LYS A 288 -18.87 -21.83 12.72
CA LYS A 288 -17.47 -22.28 12.86
C LYS A 288 -17.24 -23.61 12.15
N VAL A 289 -18.24 -24.49 12.10
CA VAL A 289 -18.15 -25.78 11.39
C VAL A 289 -18.02 -25.59 9.87
N THR A 290 -18.57 -24.51 9.31
CA THR A 290 -18.42 -24.17 7.89
C THR A 290 -17.02 -23.61 7.53
N GLY A 291 -16.10 -23.56 8.50
CA GLY A 291 -14.74 -23.07 8.31
C GLY A 291 -14.52 -21.61 8.70
N ALA A 292 -15.47 -20.97 9.39
CA ALA A 292 -15.25 -19.63 9.92
C ALA A 292 -14.23 -19.64 11.07
N ARG A 293 -13.26 -18.73 10.99
CA ARG A 293 -12.26 -18.49 12.05
C ARG A 293 -12.82 -17.68 13.22
N GLY A 294 -13.95 -17.00 13.00
CA GLY A 294 -14.63 -16.20 14.00
C GLY A 294 -15.95 -15.65 13.47
N VAL A 295 -16.86 -15.39 14.39
CA VAL A 295 -18.17 -14.77 14.13
C VAL A 295 -18.30 -13.57 15.07
N ILE A 296 -18.78 -12.44 14.55
CA ILE A 296 -19.01 -11.22 15.33
C ILE A 296 -20.45 -10.79 15.08
N ILE A 297 -21.24 -10.73 16.15
CA ILE A 297 -22.64 -10.28 16.10
C ILE A 297 -22.73 -8.90 16.77
N ARG A 298 -23.28 -7.90 16.07
CA ARG A 298 -23.55 -6.56 16.61
C ARG A 298 -24.92 -6.09 16.15
N GLY A 299 -25.90 -6.12 17.06
CA GLY A 299 -27.29 -5.86 16.71
C GLY A 299 -27.76 -6.89 15.68
N ASN A 300 -28.16 -6.40 14.50
CA ASN A 300 -28.58 -7.21 13.36
C ASN A 300 -27.46 -7.45 12.32
N GLY A 301 -26.27 -6.88 12.54
CA GLY A 301 -25.11 -7.11 11.67
C GLY A 301 -24.27 -8.29 12.15
N VAL A 302 -24.04 -9.26 11.26
CA VAL A 302 -23.20 -10.44 11.50
C VAL A 302 -21.97 -10.36 10.58
N GLN A 303 -20.78 -10.58 11.15
CA GLN A 303 -19.54 -10.73 10.38
C GLN A 303 -18.95 -12.12 10.60
N VAL A 304 -18.83 -12.91 9.53
CA VAL A 304 -18.24 -14.25 9.55
C VAL A 304 -16.88 -14.23 8.88
N ILE A 305 -15.82 -14.59 9.60
CA ILE A 305 -14.43 -14.45 9.16
C ILE A 305 -13.98 -15.73 8.44
N TYR A 306 -14.05 -15.74 7.11
CA TYR A 306 -13.57 -16.86 6.28
C TYR A 306 -12.18 -16.64 5.68
N GLY A 307 -11.62 -15.44 5.80
CA GLY A 307 -10.35 -15.09 5.14
C GLY A 307 -10.53 -14.85 3.63
N PRO A 308 -9.47 -14.99 2.83
CA PRO A 308 -9.44 -14.51 1.44
C PRO A 308 -10.43 -15.22 0.48
N HIS A 309 -11.05 -16.32 0.91
CA HIS A 309 -12.02 -17.08 0.10
C HIS A 309 -13.47 -16.61 0.27
N VAL A 310 -13.71 -15.55 1.05
CA VAL A 310 -15.05 -15.08 1.38
C VAL A 310 -15.90 -14.71 0.15
N THR A 311 -15.29 -14.16 -0.90
CA THR A 311 -16.01 -13.81 -2.14
C THR A 311 -16.62 -15.05 -2.81
N ILE A 312 -15.96 -16.21 -2.72
CA ILE A 312 -16.49 -17.47 -3.26
C ILE A 312 -17.72 -17.90 -2.44
N ILE A 313 -17.61 -17.86 -1.11
CA ILE A 313 -18.71 -18.23 -0.20
C ILE A 313 -19.91 -17.30 -0.40
N LYS A 314 -19.68 -16.00 -0.60
CA LYS A 314 -20.72 -15.00 -0.87
C LYS A 314 -21.49 -15.35 -2.15
N ASN A 315 -20.79 -15.66 -3.23
CA ASN A 315 -21.42 -16.05 -4.50
C ASN A 315 -22.23 -17.35 -4.37
N GLU A 316 -21.73 -18.35 -3.65
CA GLU A 316 -22.45 -19.60 -3.43
C GLU A 316 -23.72 -19.40 -2.59
N VAL A 317 -23.67 -18.52 -1.58
CA VAL A 317 -24.84 -18.14 -0.79
C VAL A 317 -25.85 -17.41 -1.67
N GLU A 318 -25.42 -16.44 -2.48
CA GLU A 318 -26.30 -15.72 -3.41
C GLU A 318 -27.00 -16.64 -4.42
N GLU A 319 -26.30 -17.67 -4.92
CA GLU A 319 -26.87 -18.65 -5.86
C GLU A 319 -28.01 -19.49 -5.24
N ILE A 320 -27.97 -19.76 -3.93
CA ILE A 320 -29.08 -20.42 -3.21
C ILE A 320 -30.21 -19.42 -2.86
N LEU A 321 -29.88 -18.13 -2.76
CA LEU A 321 -30.84 -17.08 -2.44
C LEU A 321 -31.65 -16.61 -3.64
N SER A 322 -31.08 -16.66 -4.86
CA SER A 322 -31.82 -16.51 -6.12
C SER A 322 -32.89 -17.59 -6.31
#